data_AF-A0AAU2X3C9-F1
#
_entry.id   AF-A0AAU2X3C9-F1
#
_cell.length_a   1.000
_cell.length_b   1.000
_cell.length_c   1.000
_cell.angle_alpha   90.00
_cell.angle_beta   90.00
_cell.angle_gamma   90.00
#
_symmetry.space_group_name_H-M   'P 1'
#
loop_
_entity.id
_entity.type
_entity.pdbx_description
1 polymer ?
#
loop_
_entity_poly.entity_id
_entity_poly.type
_entity_poly.pdbx_seq_one_letter_code
_entity_poly.pdbx_strand_id
1 'polypeptide(L)'
;MKTLAAVVLLGASAWYLRQRHQGGAGASATARARSLRSPLVRLAEQLGITTARGRRAAQWAAGAAGEKATADRLAPLALEGWTVLHDRALPVGAANVDHLLVSPAGVVIVLDSKKWSARWPLRVRAGRLLHGTCDVTPRLRGVRHEATVVAQVLECSAVAMVSMDGPSLEGGELVVEGVRIVAAERAVPALRTAARRHRATVPHPGQRAARLFPAYRRK
;
A
#
# COMPACT_ATOMS: atom_id res chain seq x y z
N MET A 1 32.91 -8.08 -20.94
CA MET A 1 31.87 -8.44 -19.95
C MET A 1 31.63 -7.41 -18.84
N LYS A 2 32.46 -6.37 -18.63
CA LYS A 2 32.27 -5.37 -17.55
C LYS A 2 31.34 -4.19 -17.93
N THR A 3 31.13 -3.93 -19.21
CA THR A 3 30.33 -2.79 -19.72
C THR A 3 28.82 -3.03 -19.66
N LEU A 4 28.36 -4.27 -19.85
CA LEU A 4 26.93 -4.63 -19.74
C LEU A 4 26.38 -4.47 -18.31
N ALA A 5 27.17 -4.80 -17.29
CA ALA A 5 26.77 -4.64 -15.89
C ALA A 5 26.61 -3.17 -15.49
N ALA A 6 27.47 -2.27 -15.99
CA ALA A 6 27.39 -0.84 -15.71
C ALA A 6 26.16 -0.17 -16.35
N VAL A 7 25.77 -0.59 -17.56
CA VAL A 7 24.58 -0.06 -18.25
C VAL A 7 23.27 -0.52 -17.58
N VAL A 8 23.22 -1.76 -17.07
CA VAL A 8 22.07 -2.26 -16.30
C VAL A 8 21.91 -1.51 -14.97
N LEU A 9 23.02 -1.24 -14.27
CA LEU A 9 23.01 -0.45 -13.03
C LEU A 9 22.61 1.02 -13.26
N LEU A 10 23.07 1.64 -14.35
CA LEU A 10 22.69 3.00 -14.74
C LEU A 10 21.22 3.11 -15.20
N GLY A 11 20.72 2.11 -15.93
CA GLY A 11 19.31 2.03 -16.33
C GLY A 11 18.37 1.82 -15.13
N ALA A 12 18.77 0.95 -14.19
CA ALA A 12 18.04 0.72 -12.94
C ALA A 12 18.03 1.97 -12.04
N SER A 13 19.14 2.71 -11.94
CA SER A 13 19.24 3.93 -11.15
C SER A 13 18.49 5.12 -11.77
N ALA A 14 18.49 5.26 -13.10
CA ALA A 14 17.66 6.26 -13.79
C ALA A 14 16.16 5.97 -13.67
N TRP A 15 15.76 4.69 -13.78
CA TRP A 15 14.38 4.25 -13.55
C TRP A 15 13.95 4.38 -12.08
N TYR A 16 14.87 4.12 -11.15
CA TYR A 16 14.72 4.33 -9.69
C TYR A 16 14.49 5.81 -9.33
N LEU A 17 15.30 6.72 -9.88
CA LEU A 17 15.10 8.17 -9.69
C LEU A 17 13.79 8.65 -10.32
N ARG A 18 13.39 8.09 -11.47
CA ARG A 18 12.14 8.45 -12.16
C ARG A 18 10.88 7.99 -11.43
N GLN A 19 10.90 6.82 -10.78
CA GLN A 19 9.81 6.34 -9.92
C GLN A 19 9.61 7.19 -8.67
N ARG A 20 10.70 7.70 -8.08
CA ARG A 20 10.65 8.59 -6.91
C ARG A 20 9.86 9.87 -7.15
N HIS A 21 9.74 10.31 -8.41
CA HIS A 21 9.06 11.54 -8.79
C HIS A 21 7.59 11.38 -9.22
N GLN A 22 7.11 10.16 -9.47
CA GLN A 22 5.71 9.96 -9.82
C GLN A 22 4.96 9.47 -8.59
N GLY A 23 4.29 10.36 -7.85
CA GLY A 23 3.34 10.04 -6.75
C GLY A 23 3.98 9.40 -5.50
N GLY A 24 4.08 10.16 -4.41
CA GLY A 24 4.57 9.66 -3.12
C GLY A 24 3.48 8.93 -2.33
N ALA A 25 3.86 7.95 -1.52
CA ALA A 25 2.92 7.31 -0.60
C ALA A 25 2.25 8.34 0.32
N GLY A 26 0.94 8.23 0.49
CA GLY A 26 0.15 9.20 1.25
C GLY A 26 -0.01 10.56 0.59
N ALA A 27 0.39 10.77 -0.67
CA ALA A 27 0.28 12.08 -1.33
C ALA A 27 -1.19 12.52 -1.49
N SER A 28 -2.04 11.62 -1.99
CA SER A 28 -3.49 11.85 -2.12
C SER A 28 -4.16 12.12 -0.77
N ALA A 29 -3.83 11.32 0.26
CA ALA A 29 -4.32 11.50 1.62
C ALA A 29 -3.84 12.82 2.25
N THR A 30 -2.58 13.22 2.03
CA THR A 30 -2.02 14.50 2.47
C THR A 30 -2.73 15.68 1.81
N ALA A 31 -2.96 15.62 0.49
CA ALA A 31 -3.70 16.65 -0.23
C ALA A 31 -5.13 16.77 0.32
N ARG A 32 -5.78 15.64 0.64
CA ARG A 32 -7.12 15.62 1.24
C ARG A 32 -7.13 16.26 2.63
N ALA A 33 -6.17 15.91 3.49
CA ALA A 33 -6.02 16.52 4.80
C ALA A 33 -5.87 18.05 4.72
N ARG A 34 -5.10 18.55 3.76
CA ARG A 34 -4.92 20.00 3.53
C ARG A 34 -6.23 20.67 3.06
N SER A 35 -6.95 20.05 2.11
CA SER A 35 -8.21 20.59 1.58
C SER A 35 -9.32 20.74 2.64
N LEU A 36 -9.26 19.96 3.71
CA LEU A 36 -10.25 19.99 4.79
C LEU A 36 -9.94 21.07 5.86
N ARG A 37 -8.70 21.57 5.93
CA ARG A 37 -8.27 22.62 6.86
C ARG A 37 -8.38 24.02 6.25
N SER A 38 -9.61 24.48 6.07
CA SER A 38 -9.92 25.88 5.70
C SER A 38 -9.45 26.87 6.79
N PRO A 39 -9.28 28.17 6.47
CA PRO A 39 -8.86 29.18 7.47
C PRO A 39 -9.67 29.16 8.77
N LEU A 40 -11.00 29.07 8.67
CA LEU A 40 -11.89 28.96 9.85
C LEU A 40 -11.65 27.70 10.69
N VAL A 41 -11.29 26.57 10.05
CA VAL A 41 -11.00 25.32 10.77
C VAL A 41 -9.69 25.45 11.51
N ARG A 42 -8.69 26.12 10.92
CA ARG A 42 -7.40 26.38 11.57
C ARG A 42 -7.53 27.32 12.76
N LEU A 43 -8.32 28.39 12.60
CA LEU A 43 -8.61 29.32 13.69
C LEU A 43 -9.34 28.62 14.84
N ALA A 44 -10.36 27.80 14.53
CA ALA A 44 -11.06 27.00 15.53
C ALA A 44 -10.10 26.05 16.28
N GLU A 45 -9.21 25.34 15.56
CA GLU A 45 -8.20 24.46 16.16
C GLU A 45 -7.20 25.24 17.06
N GLN A 46 -6.78 26.44 16.66
CA GLN A 46 -5.91 27.31 17.49
C GLN A 46 -6.59 27.74 18.79
N LEU A 47 -7.92 27.86 18.79
CA LEU A 47 -8.73 28.14 19.97
C LEU A 47 -9.13 26.87 20.74
N GLY A 48 -8.57 25.69 20.40
CA GLY A 48 -8.88 24.41 21.04
C GLY A 48 -10.23 23.79 20.62
N ILE A 49 -10.92 24.37 19.65
CA ILE A 49 -12.24 23.90 19.19
C ILE A 49 -12.08 22.80 18.15
N THR A 50 -12.50 21.59 18.49
CA THR A 50 -12.41 20.43 17.59
C THR A 50 -13.59 20.38 16.60
N THR A 51 -13.36 20.80 15.36
CA THR A 51 -14.39 20.75 14.30
C THR A 51 -14.48 19.37 13.62
N ALA A 52 -15.65 19.04 13.07
CA ALA A 52 -15.82 17.80 12.28
C ALA A 52 -14.94 17.76 11.01
N ARG A 53 -14.63 18.93 10.41
CA ARG A 53 -13.68 19.02 9.29
C ARG A 53 -12.24 18.79 9.76
N GLY A 54 -11.85 19.38 10.89
CA GLY A 54 -10.54 19.17 11.53
C GLY A 54 -10.29 17.71 11.90
N ARG A 55 -11.26 17.03 12.54
CA ARG A 55 -11.16 15.58 12.84
C ARG A 55 -10.96 14.75 11.59
N ARG A 56 -11.70 15.03 10.51
CA ARG A 56 -11.51 14.33 9.22
C ARG A 56 -10.13 14.62 8.64
N ALA A 57 -9.66 15.87 8.68
CA ALA A 57 -8.32 16.23 8.23
C ALA A 57 -7.22 15.48 8.99
N ALA A 58 -7.38 15.33 10.31
CA ALA A 58 -6.47 14.56 11.14
C ALA A 58 -6.48 13.06 10.79
N GLN A 59 -7.65 12.47 10.53
CA GLN A 59 -7.75 11.08 10.06
C GLN A 59 -7.02 10.85 8.73
N TRP A 60 -7.21 11.75 7.75
CA TRP A 60 -6.49 11.69 6.48
C TRP A 60 -4.98 11.87 6.65
N ALA A 61 -4.55 12.76 7.54
CA ALA A 61 -3.13 12.96 7.83
C ALA A 61 -2.51 11.72 8.51
N ALA A 62 -3.23 11.08 9.43
CA ALA A 62 -2.79 9.85 10.08
C ALA A 62 -2.69 8.68 9.09
N GLY A 63 -3.64 8.57 8.15
CA GLY A 63 -3.56 7.62 7.04
C GLY A 63 -2.30 7.83 6.17
N ALA A 64 -2.09 9.08 5.72
CA ALA A 64 -0.92 9.45 4.93
C ALA A 64 0.42 9.14 5.64
N ALA A 65 0.47 9.37 6.95
CA ALA A 65 1.65 9.06 7.76
C ALA A 65 1.91 7.55 7.82
N GLY A 66 0.85 6.73 7.92
CA GLY A 66 0.94 5.27 7.85
C GLY A 66 1.47 4.78 6.51
N GLU A 67 0.91 5.28 5.40
CA GLU A 67 1.37 4.95 4.04
C GLU A 67 2.83 5.34 3.82
N LYS A 68 3.24 6.52 4.28
CA LYS A 68 4.64 6.96 4.21
C LYS A 68 5.56 6.04 5.03
N ALA A 69 5.17 5.69 6.24
CA ALA A 69 5.95 4.78 7.08
C ALA A 69 6.06 3.37 6.46
N THR A 70 5.03 2.90 5.75
CA THR A 70 5.14 1.67 4.96
C THR A 70 6.09 1.85 3.78
N ALA A 71 5.99 2.94 3.03
CA ALA A 71 6.91 3.22 1.92
C ALA A 71 8.38 3.26 2.34
N ASP A 72 8.67 3.89 3.48
CA ASP A 72 10.03 3.93 4.04
C ASP A 72 10.54 2.52 4.35
N ARG A 73 9.68 1.63 4.89
CA ARG A 73 10.02 0.21 5.09
C ARG A 73 10.24 -0.53 3.78
N LEU A 74 9.51 -0.20 2.71
CA LEU A 74 9.62 -0.85 1.41
C LEU A 74 10.84 -0.40 0.59
N ALA A 75 11.46 0.73 0.95
CA ALA A 75 12.57 1.32 0.20
C ALA A 75 13.72 0.34 -0.14
N PRO A 76 14.14 -0.60 0.74
CA PRO A 76 15.18 -1.57 0.41
C PRO A 76 14.81 -2.50 -0.76
N LEU A 77 13.52 -2.81 -0.96
CA LEU A 77 13.08 -3.70 -2.04
C LEU A 77 13.39 -3.13 -3.43
N ALA A 78 13.37 -1.81 -3.59
CA ALA A 78 13.72 -1.18 -4.85
C ALA A 78 15.19 -1.46 -5.23
N LEU A 79 16.10 -1.52 -4.26
CA LEU A 79 17.50 -1.89 -4.47
C LEU A 79 17.67 -3.37 -4.81
N GLU A 80 16.71 -4.21 -4.40
CA GLU A 80 16.64 -5.64 -4.74
C GLU A 80 15.99 -5.90 -6.12
N GLY A 81 15.73 -4.86 -6.90
CA GLY A 81 15.16 -4.97 -8.26
C GLY A 81 13.63 -5.06 -8.28
N TRP A 82 12.95 -4.76 -7.16
CA TRP A 82 11.50 -4.68 -7.16
C TRP A 82 11.02 -3.41 -7.86
N THR A 83 9.89 -3.51 -8.56
CA THR A 83 9.08 -2.34 -8.92
C THR A 83 8.18 -2.00 -7.75
N VAL A 84 8.25 -0.77 -7.24
CA VAL A 84 7.46 -0.31 -6.09
C VAL A 84 6.76 0.99 -6.48
N LEU A 85 5.45 0.91 -6.68
CA LEU A 85 4.62 2.01 -7.13
C LEU A 85 3.65 2.41 -6.01
N HIS A 86 3.73 3.66 -5.56
CA HIS A 86 2.91 4.17 -4.45
C HIS A 86 1.71 4.97 -4.94
N ASP A 87 0.58 4.98 -4.24
CA ASP A 87 -0.56 5.89 -4.53
C ASP A 87 -0.96 5.87 -6.03
N ARG A 88 -1.30 4.68 -6.53
CA ARG A 88 -1.62 4.42 -7.95
C ARG A 88 -3.12 4.51 -8.21
N ALA A 89 -3.55 5.20 -9.26
CA ALA A 89 -4.95 5.22 -9.65
C ALA A 89 -5.39 3.88 -10.23
N LEU A 90 -6.56 3.39 -9.81
CA LEU A 90 -7.27 2.36 -10.55
C LEU A 90 -7.85 2.97 -11.85
N PRO A 91 -8.01 2.17 -12.93
CA PRO A 91 -8.51 2.66 -14.21
C PRO A 91 -9.97 3.13 -14.17
N VAL A 92 -10.75 2.63 -13.21
CA VAL A 92 -12.16 2.96 -13.04
C VAL A 92 -12.41 3.48 -11.63
N GLY A 93 -13.17 4.56 -11.52
CA GLY A 93 -13.57 5.15 -10.25
C GLY A 93 -12.54 6.12 -9.66
N ALA A 94 -12.74 6.44 -8.38
CA ALA A 94 -11.91 7.41 -7.65
C ALA A 94 -11.01 6.74 -6.60
N ALA A 95 -10.82 5.42 -6.68
CA ALA A 95 -10.00 4.66 -5.76
C ALA A 95 -8.53 4.58 -6.21
N ASN A 96 -7.65 4.42 -5.24
CA ASN A 96 -6.22 4.26 -5.43
C ASN A 96 -5.73 2.97 -4.77
N VAL A 97 -4.57 2.50 -5.20
CA VAL A 97 -3.79 1.45 -4.56
C VAL A 97 -2.67 2.11 -3.79
N ASP A 98 -2.58 1.87 -2.49
CA ASP A 98 -1.54 2.44 -1.61
C ASP A 98 -0.13 2.04 -2.10
N HIS A 99 0.09 0.74 -2.32
CA HIS A 99 1.35 0.19 -2.78
C HIS A 99 1.12 -0.98 -3.76
N LEU A 100 1.54 -0.80 -5.01
CA LEU A 100 1.60 -1.86 -6.02
C LEU A 100 3.06 -2.27 -6.20
N LEU A 101 3.36 -3.53 -5.89
CA LEU A 101 4.70 -4.09 -5.98
C LEU A 101 4.77 -5.16 -7.07
N VAL A 102 5.88 -5.20 -7.80
CA VAL A 102 6.23 -6.31 -8.69
C VAL A 102 7.62 -6.81 -8.29
N SER A 103 7.70 -8.08 -7.90
CA SER A 103 8.97 -8.70 -7.56
C SER A 103 9.86 -8.89 -8.80
N PRO A 104 11.18 -9.09 -8.65
CA PRO A 104 12.07 -9.39 -9.77
C PRO A 104 11.66 -10.63 -10.56
N ALA A 105 10.98 -11.58 -9.91
CA ALA A 105 10.44 -12.78 -10.54
C ALA A 105 9.08 -12.54 -11.24
N GLY A 106 8.57 -11.30 -11.27
CA GLY A 106 7.32 -10.90 -11.91
C GLY A 106 6.05 -11.15 -11.09
N VAL A 107 6.16 -11.44 -9.79
CA VAL A 107 5.00 -11.61 -8.91
C VAL A 107 4.41 -10.25 -8.54
N VAL A 108 3.13 -10.05 -8.83
CA VAL A 108 2.40 -8.82 -8.51
C VAL A 108 1.76 -8.92 -7.11
N ILE A 109 2.00 -7.91 -6.28
CA ILE A 109 1.42 -7.80 -4.93
C ILE A 109 0.78 -6.42 -4.77
N VAL A 110 -0.47 -6.41 -4.32
CA VAL A 110 -1.18 -5.22 -3.86
C VAL A 110 -1.07 -5.19 -2.33
N LEU A 111 -0.44 -4.14 -1.81
CA LEU A 111 -0.23 -3.94 -0.38
C LEU A 111 -0.97 -2.69 0.10
N ASP A 112 -1.91 -2.91 1.01
CA ASP A 112 -2.69 -1.88 1.68
C ASP A 112 -2.10 -1.58 3.07
N SER A 113 -2.00 -0.31 3.45
CA SER A 113 -1.48 0.11 4.75
C SER A 113 -2.63 0.40 5.72
N LYS A 114 -2.65 -0.28 6.88
CA LYS A 114 -3.67 -0.05 7.92
C LYS A 114 -3.01 0.23 9.26
N LYS A 115 -3.49 1.27 9.94
CA LYS A 115 -3.12 1.57 11.32
C LYS A 115 -4.35 1.50 12.22
N TRP A 116 -4.41 0.49 13.09
CA TRP A 116 -5.52 0.30 14.03
C TRP A 116 -5.06 0.43 15.48
N SER A 117 -6.01 0.45 16.42
CA SER A 117 -5.67 0.52 17.84
C SER A 117 -4.93 -0.74 18.27
N ALA A 118 -3.86 -0.59 19.06
CA ALA A 118 -3.15 -1.71 19.68
C ALA A 118 -3.88 -2.33 20.88
N ARG A 119 -5.05 -1.77 21.27
CA ARG A 119 -5.79 -2.19 22.47
C ARG A 119 -6.23 -3.66 22.42
N TRP A 120 -6.47 -4.19 21.22
CA TRP A 120 -6.93 -5.57 21.04
C TRP A 120 -6.11 -6.27 19.95
N PRO A 121 -5.84 -7.57 20.09
CA PRO A 121 -5.21 -8.33 19.03
C PRO A 121 -6.17 -8.54 17.85
N LEU A 122 -5.60 -8.81 16.69
CA LEU A 122 -6.31 -9.38 15.55
C LEU A 122 -6.26 -10.90 15.60
N ARG A 123 -7.40 -11.53 15.34
CA ARG A 123 -7.54 -12.98 15.32
C ARG A 123 -8.51 -13.42 14.25
N VAL A 124 -8.34 -14.65 13.78
CA VAL A 124 -9.27 -15.30 12.86
C VAL A 124 -10.07 -16.34 13.61
N ARG A 125 -11.40 -16.24 13.59
CA ARG A 125 -12.32 -17.22 14.20
C ARG A 125 -13.46 -17.48 13.24
N ALA A 126 -13.73 -18.76 12.95
CA ALA A 126 -14.76 -19.18 12.00
C ALA A 126 -14.71 -18.41 10.65
N GLY A 127 -13.51 -18.20 10.12
CA GLY A 127 -13.28 -17.49 8.85
C GLY A 127 -13.41 -15.97 8.91
N ARG A 128 -13.67 -15.36 10.08
CA ARG A 128 -13.84 -13.92 10.25
C ARG A 128 -12.61 -13.29 10.91
N LEU A 129 -12.23 -12.10 10.45
CA LEU A 129 -11.21 -11.27 11.08
C LEU A 129 -11.86 -10.47 12.22
N LEU A 130 -11.43 -10.73 13.45
CA LEU A 130 -11.92 -10.04 14.65
C LEU A 130 -10.85 -9.12 15.22
N HIS A 131 -11.26 -7.91 15.61
CA HIS A 131 -10.48 -6.98 16.42
C HIS A 131 -11.20 -6.77 17.76
N GLY A 132 -10.75 -7.48 18.80
CA GLY A 132 -11.56 -7.67 20.00
C GLY A 132 -12.80 -8.52 19.70
N THR A 133 -14.00 -8.02 20.01
CA THR A 133 -15.28 -8.67 19.68
C THR A 133 -15.89 -8.20 18.36
N CYS A 134 -15.30 -7.19 17.73
CA CYS A 134 -15.83 -6.61 16.50
C CYS A 134 -15.37 -7.40 15.27
N ASP A 135 -16.31 -7.80 14.43
CA ASP A 135 -16.03 -8.32 13.09
C ASP A 135 -15.59 -7.19 12.16
N VAL A 136 -14.34 -7.27 11.72
CA VAL A 136 -13.70 -6.30 10.83
C VAL A 136 -13.36 -6.91 9.47
N THR A 137 -13.84 -8.13 9.17
CA THR A 137 -13.71 -8.78 7.86
C THR A 137 -14.14 -7.86 6.70
N PRO A 138 -15.24 -7.08 6.80
CA PRO A 138 -15.64 -6.17 5.73
C PRO A 138 -14.58 -5.10 5.38
N ARG A 139 -13.63 -4.81 6.28
CA ARG A 139 -12.54 -3.85 6.03
C ARG A 139 -11.51 -4.39 5.01
N LEU A 140 -11.52 -5.68 4.71
CA LEU A 140 -10.65 -6.31 3.71
C LEU A 140 -11.21 -6.18 2.28
N ARG A 141 -12.47 -5.74 2.12
CA ARG A 141 -13.11 -5.64 0.79
C ARG A 141 -12.35 -4.70 -0.17
N GLY A 142 -11.76 -3.62 0.35
CA GLY A 142 -10.99 -2.65 -0.45
C GLY A 142 -9.79 -3.28 -1.13
N VAL A 143 -8.85 -3.83 -0.34
CA VAL A 143 -7.64 -4.47 -0.88
C VAL A 143 -7.96 -5.68 -1.77
N ARG A 144 -9.03 -6.44 -1.49
CA ARG A 144 -9.49 -7.52 -2.36
C ARG A 144 -9.96 -7.00 -3.72
N HIS A 145 -10.74 -5.92 -3.72
CA HIS A 145 -11.22 -5.28 -4.94
C HIS A 145 -10.04 -4.72 -5.75
N GLU A 146 -9.12 -4.00 -5.10
CA GLU A 146 -7.92 -3.46 -5.72
C GLU A 146 -7.07 -4.57 -6.36
N ALA A 147 -6.80 -5.66 -5.63
CA ALA A 147 -6.06 -6.81 -6.17
C ALA A 147 -6.77 -7.46 -7.36
N THR A 148 -8.11 -7.54 -7.33
CA THR A 148 -8.91 -8.07 -8.44
C THR A 148 -8.78 -7.19 -9.68
N VAL A 149 -8.92 -5.87 -9.53
CA VAL A 149 -8.79 -4.91 -10.65
C VAL A 149 -7.36 -4.94 -11.19
N VAL A 150 -6.35 -4.97 -10.33
CA VAL A 150 -4.93 -5.10 -10.73
C VAL A 150 -4.70 -6.38 -11.52
N ALA A 151 -5.21 -7.51 -11.04
CA ALA A 151 -5.10 -8.79 -11.72
C ALA A 151 -5.74 -8.78 -13.11
N GLN A 152 -6.93 -8.17 -13.25
CA GLN A 152 -7.64 -8.04 -14.52
C GLN A 152 -6.87 -7.17 -15.52
N VAL A 153 -6.40 -6.00 -15.10
CA VAL A 153 -5.72 -5.03 -15.99
C VAL A 153 -4.34 -5.52 -16.42
N LEU A 154 -3.62 -6.24 -15.55
CA LEU A 154 -2.31 -6.81 -15.87
C LEU A 154 -2.39 -8.21 -16.49
N GLU A 155 -3.60 -8.79 -16.52
CA GLU A 155 -3.88 -10.15 -17.01
C GLU A 155 -3.02 -11.20 -16.28
N CYS A 156 -2.85 -11.03 -14.97
CA CYS A 156 -2.01 -11.89 -14.15
C CYS A 156 -2.60 -12.11 -12.76
N SER A 157 -2.07 -13.06 -12.00
CA SER A 157 -2.42 -13.17 -10.57
C SER A 157 -1.83 -12.01 -9.77
N ALA A 158 -2.59 -11.47 -8.82
CA ALA A 158 -2.12 -10.47 -7.86
C ALA A 158 -2.39 -10.94 -6.43
N VAL A 159 -1.36 -10.88 -5.59
CA VAL A 159 -1.47 -11.22 -4.16
C VAL A 159 -2.00 -10.01 -3.40
N ALA A 160 -3.09 -10.19 -2.64
CA ALA A 160 -3.61 -9.17 -1.73
C ALA A 160 -2.93 -9.27 -0.36
N MET A 161 -2.33 -8.19 0.11
CA MET A 161 -1.65 -8.12 1.40
C MET A 161 -2.02 -6.85 2.17
N VAL A 162 -2.10 -6.94 3.50
CA VAL A 162 -2.27 -5.80 4.40
C VAL A 162 -1.07 -5.71 5.33
N SER A 163 -0.43 -4.54 5.35
CA SER A 163 0.54 -4.13 6.38
C SER A 163 -0.22 -3.49 7.54
N MET A 164 -0.22 -4.15 8.69
CA MET A 164 -0.98 -3.72 9.88
C MET A 164 -0.05 -3.12 10.93
N ASP A 165 -0.25 -1.85 11.26
CA ASP A 165 0.39 -1.14 12.37
C ASP A 165 -0.58 -1.00 13.56
N GLY A 166 -0.11 -1.34 14.76
CA GLY A 166 -0.87 -1.23 16.01
C GLY A 166 -1.15 -2.58 16.69
N PRO A 167 -2.20 -3.33 16.30
CA PRO A 167 -2.58 -4.55 16.98
C PRO A 167 -1.57 -5.68 16.74
N SER A 168 -1.38 -6.54 17.74
CA SER A 168 -0.69 -7.82 17.55
C SER A 168 -1.56 -8.80 16.75
N LEU A 169 -0.93 -9.68 15.99
CA LEU A 169 -1.61 -10.70 15.18
C LEU A 169 -1.48 -12.05 15.90
N GLU A 170 -2.60 -12.71 16.21
CA GLU A 170 -2.59 -14.04 16.81
C GLU A 170 -1.92 -15.05 15.84
N GLY A 171 -0.78 -15.62 16.23
CA GLY A 171 0.03 -16.48 15.34
C GLY A 171 1.00 -15.73 14.41
N GLY A 172 1.14 -14.41 14.55
CA GLY A 172 2.13 -13.57 13.86
C GLY A 172 1.77 -13.16 12.42
N GLU A 173 0.96 -13.96 11.73
CA GLU A 173 0.41 -13.68 10.41
C GLU A 173 -0.98 -14.28 10.30
N LEU A 174 -1.90 -13.58 9.63
CA LEU A 174 -3.27 -14.04 9.43
C LEU A 174 -3.58 -14.10 7.93
N VAL A 175 -4.46 -15.03 7.55
CA VAL A 175 -5.02 -15.10 6.20
C VAL A 175 -6.53 -15.18 6.29
N VAL A 176 -7.23 -14.26 5.63
CA VAL A 176 -8.70 -14.20 5.61
C VAL A 176 -9.15 -13.84 4.20
N GLU A 177 -10.04 -14.65 3.61
CA GLU A 177 -10.58 -14.44 2.25
C GLU A 177 -9.49 -14.22 1.19
N GLY A 178 -8.34 -14.92 1.32
CA GLY A 178 -7.20 -14.79 0.42
C GLY A 178 -6.32 -13.55 0.64
N VAL A 179 -6.65 -12.70 1.63
CA VAL A 179 -5.82 -11.55 2.02
C VAL A 179 -4.85 -11.97 3.11
N ARG A 180 -3.56 -11.75 2.86
CA ARG A 180 -2.50 -11.98 3.84
C ARG A 180 -2.29 -10.73 4.69
N ILE A 181 -2.45 -10.84 6.00
CA ILE A 181 -2.33 -9.73 6.95
C ILE A 181 -1.08 -9.97 7.78
N VAL A 182 -0.17 -9.00 7.78
CA VAL A 182 1.11 -9.08 8.48
C VAL A 182 1.34 -7.82 9.31
N ALA A 183 2.06 -7.95 10.42
CA ALA A 183 2.50 -6.78 11.17
C ALA A 183 3.41 -5.90 10.29
N ALA A 184 3.35 -4.58 10.47
CA ALA A 184 4.04 -3.62 9.60
C ALA A 184 5.56 -3.86 9.52
N GLU A 185 6.19 -4.26 10.63
CA GLU A 185 7.60 -4.62 10.72
C GLU A 185 7.95 -5.94 10.00
N ARG A 186 6.95 -6.77 9.69
CA ARG A 186 7.10 -8.05 8.97
C ARG A 186 6.72 -7.95 7.49
N ALA A 187 6.26 -6.79 7.01
CA ALA A 187 5.84 -6.58 5.63
C ALA A 187 6.91 -6.99 4.60
N VAL A 188 8.14 -6.49 4.74
CA VAL A 188 9.23 -6.78 3.81
C VAL A 188 9.61 -8.28 3.77
N PRO A 189 9.87 -8.96 4.90
CA PRO A 189 10.05 -10.41 4.90
C PRO A 189 8.88 -11.20 4.29
N ALA A 190 7.64 -10.76 4.54
CA ALA A 190 6.45 -11.39 4.00
C ALA A 190 6.34 -11.24 2.48
N LEU A 191 6.64 -10.06 1.94
CA LEU A 191 6.71 -9.77 0.50
C LEU A 191 7.75 -10.64 -0.18
N ARG A 192 8.98 -10.71 0.36
CA ARG A 192 10.02 -11.60 -0.17
C ARG A 192 9.59 -13.07 -0.16
N THR A 193 8.88 -13.49 0.89
CA THR A 193 8.35 -14.85 0.98
C THR A 193 7.26 -15.11 -0.05
N ALA A 194 6.34 -14.16 -0.27
CA ALA A 194 5.31 -14.26 -1.30
C ALA A 194 5.96 -14.37 -2.69
N ALA A 195 6.94 -13.52 -3.00
CA ALA A 195 7.66 -13.57 -4.26
C ALA A 195 8.37 -14.90 -4.55
N ARG A 196 8.76 -15.65 -3.52
CA ARG A 196 9.35 -17.01 -3.68
C ARG A 196 8.30 -18.11 -3.83
N ARG A 197 7.14 -17.96 -3.19
CA ARG A 197 6.07 -18.98 -3.19
C ARG A 197 5.20 -18.93 -4.43
N HIS A 198 5.04 -17.75 -5.02
CA HIS A 198 4.25 -17.56 -6.23
C HIS A 198 5.16 -17.52 -7.47
N ARG A 199 4.63 -17.95 -8.60
CA ARG A 199 5.29 -17.86 -9.90
C ARG A 199 4.66 -16.74 -10.72
N ALA A 200 5.46 -16.03 -11.51
CA ALA A 200 4.90 -15.16 -12.53
C ALA A 200 4.05 -15.99 -13.51
N THR A 201 2.91 -15.42 -13.87
CA THR A 201 1.95 -16.00 -14.83
C THR A 201 2.05 -15.34 -16.21
N VAL A 202 2.81 -14.23 -16.30
CA VAL A 202 3.00 -13.41 -17.48
C VAL A 202 4.46 -12.93 -17.56
N PRO A 203 4.94 -12.46 -18.72
CA PRO A 203 6.19 -11.71 -18.81
C PRO A 203 6.23 -10.55 -17.80
N HIS A 204 7.41 -10.25 -17.27
CA HIS A 204 7.60 -9.36 -16.11
C HIS A 204 6.73 -8.06 -16.20
N PRO A 205 5.69 -7.91 -15.35
CA PRO A 205 4.65 -6.91 -15.57
C PRO A 205 5.03 -5.49 -15.10
N GLY A 206 6.21 -5.28 -14.49
CA GLY A 206 6.58 -4.00 -13.86
C GLY A 206 6.44 -2.76 -14.77
N GLN A 207 6.88 -2.84 -16.02
CA GLN A 207 6.74 -1.72 -16.97
C GLN A 207 5.28 -1.50 -17.39
N ARG A 208 4.50 -2.57 -17.58
CA ARG A 208 3.06 -2.48 -17.86
C ARG A 208 2.32 -1.86 -16.68
N ALA A 209 2.65 -2.28 -15.45
CA ALA A 209 2.07 -1.74 -14.23
C ALA A 209 2.30 -0.23 -14.09
N ALA A 210 3.54 0.25 -14.27
CA ALA A 210 3.83 1.69 -14.19
C ALA A 210 3.07 2.53 -15.23
N ARG A 211 2.78 1.97 -16.41
CA ARG A 211 2.03 2.64 -17.48
C ARG A 211 0.52 2.61 -17.26
N LEU A 212 -0.02 1.45 -16.90
CA LEU A 212 -1.47 1.23 -16.79
C LEU A 212 -2.04 1.77 -15.47
N PHE A 213 -1.20 1.92 -14.45
CA PHE A 213 -1.55 2.51 -13.16
C PHE A 213 -0.78 3.81 -12.97
N PRO A 214 -1.28 4.94 -13.50
CA PRO A 214 -0.63 6.24 -13.32
C PRO A 214 -0.70 6.67 -11.84
N ALA A 215 0.14 7.63 -11.46
CA ALA A 215 0.06 8.25 -10.14
C ALA A 215 -1.34 8.84 -9.92
N TYR A 216 -1.93 8.60 -8.75
CA TYR A 216 -3.26 9.09 -8.44
C TYR A 216 -3.27 10.61 -8.41
N ARG A 217 -4.10 11.19 -9.27
CA ARG A 217 -4.42 12.61 -9.30
C ARG A 217 -5.93 12.71 -9.34
N ARG A 218 -6.53 13.09 -8.22
CA ARG A 218 -7.96 13.37 -8.19
C ARG A 218 -8.18 14.66 -8.99
N LYS A 219 -8.97 14.58 -10.07
CA LYS A 219 -9.50 15.74 -10.79
C LYS A 219 -10.45 16.52 -9.89
#